data_AF-A0A942JTQ0-F1
#
_entry.id   AF-A0A942JTQ0-F1
#
_cell.length_a   1.000
_cell.length_b   1.000
_cell.length_c   1.000
_cell.angle_alpha   90.00
_cell.angle_beta   90.00
_cell.angle_gamma   90.00
#
_symmetry.space_group_name_H-M   'P 1'
#
loop_
_entity.id
_entity.type
_entity.pdbx_description
1 polymer ?
#
loop_
_entity_poly.entity_id
_entity_poly.type
_entity_poly.pdbx_seq_one_letter_code
_entity_poly.pdbx_strand_id
1 'polypeptide(L)'
;MKHVRADSRHASSPAREAPTFFECPQCGFLTPDARFGADEIVCPTCGAHGDGRRTFPPERLRRLDARIRSYHDDEEHEIVVILVETFLESILEDIIDRILKARGADVTVREVVLDGQRAIGARIGRLFPHLTGEEFEEAAAELGYREFPQRWRKLRAARNAFIHDSPFRGTQESLSADDAATAMELLDQAYELFVLINNRFVASAEQTSPFCDRA
;
A
#
# COMPACT_ATOMS: atom_id res chain seq x y z
N MET A 1 18.88 -11.23 26.53
CA MET A 1 17.95 -10.34 25.80
C MET A 1 16.60 -10.35 26.50
N LYS A 2 15.82 -9.26 26.43
CA LYS A 2 14.42 -9.26 26.89
C LYS A 2 13.53 -9.64 25.71
N HIS A 3 12.66 -10.63 25.86
CA HIS A 3 11.59 -10.86 24.90
C HIS A 3 10.56 -9.73 25.05
N VAL A 4 10.53 -8.83 24.08
CA VAL A 4 9.34 -7.98 23.85
C VAL A 4 8.23 -8.94 23.41
N ARG A 5 7.13 -9.00 24.18
CA ARG A 5 5.92 -9.65 23.69
C ARG A 5 5.38 -8.79 22.55
N ALA A 6 5.23 -9.37 21.37
CA ALA A 6 4.38 -8.77 20.36
C ALA A 6 2.94 -8.84 20.90
N ASP A 7 2.35 -7.70 21.24
CA ASP A 7 0.93 -7.65 21.55
C ASP A 7 0.16 -8.00 20.29
N SER A 8 -0.42 -9.20 20.29
CA SER A 8 -1.32 -9.67 19.25
C SER A 8 -2.57 -8.80 19.30
N ARG A 9 -2.59 -7.73 18.49
CA ARG A 9 -3.77 -6.90 18.26
C ARG A 9 -4.90 -7.87 17.88
N HIS A 10 -5.95 -7.92 18.70
CA HIS A 10 -7.09 -8.79 18.41
C HIS A 10 -7.65 -8.50 17.02
N ALA A 11 -8.18 -9.53 16.36
CA ALA A 11 -8.94 -9.41 15.12
C ALA A 11 -10.04 -8.36 15.34
N SER A 12 -9.79 -7.17 14.80
CA SER A 12 -10.68 -6.02 14.91
C SER A 12 -11.70 -6.17 13.81
N SER A 13 -12.99 -5.95 14.11
CA SER A 13 -13.99 -5.85 13.04
C SER A 13 -13.53 -4.82 11.99
N PRO A 14 -13.67 -5.09 10.68
CA PRO A 14 -13.22 -4.19 9.64
C PRO A 14 -13.71 -2.75 9.83
N ALA A 15 -12.91 -1.79 9.37
CA ALA A 15 -13.27 -0.38 9.37
C ALA A 15 -14.58 -0.17 8.59
N ARG A 16 -15.36 0.84 8.97
CA ARG A 16 -16.63 1.16 8.28
C ARG A 16 -16.45 1.95 7.00
N GLU A 17 -15.31 2.60 6.81
CA GLU A 17 -14.98 3.40 5.63
C GLU A 17 -13.47 3.48 5.41
N ALA A 18 -13.05 3.77 4.18
CA ALA A 18 -11.67 4.12 3.85
C ALA A 18 -11.18 5.33 4.69
N PRO A 19 -10.06 5.20 5.44
CA PRO A 19 -9.43 6.33 6.12
C PRO A 19 -9.02 7.44 5.13
N THR A 20 -8.92 8.67 5.62
CA THR A 20 -8.51 9.83 4.82
C THR A 20 -7.21 10.42 5.36
N PHE A 21 -6.25 10.60 4.46
CA PHE A 21 -4.95 11.22 4.71
C PHE A 21 -4.77 12.44 3.80
N PHE A 22 -3.94 13.37 4.24
CA PHE A 22 -3.65 14.62 3.55
C PHE A 22 -2.19 14.63 3.09
N GLU A 23 -1.98 14.96 1.82
CA GLU A 23 -0.70 14.85 1.10
C GLU A 23 -0.06 16.23 0.87
N CYS A 24 1.22 16.36 1.22
CA CYS A 24 2.03 17.51 0.84
C CYS A 24 2.28 17.50 -0.69
N PRO A 25 1.90 18.56 -1.44
CA PRO A 25 2.08 18.56 -2.90
C PRO A 25 3.55 18.69 -3.34
N GLN A 26 4.47 19.02 -2.43
CA GLN A 26 5.91 19.15 -2.72
C GLN A 26 6.64 17.81 -2.55
N CYS A 27 6.82 17.32 -1.31
CA CYS A 27 7.55 16.08 -1.02
C CYS A 27 6.68 14.80 -1.00
N GLY A 28 5.35 14.92 -1.08
CA GLY A 28 4.45 13.76 -1.02
C GLY A 28 4.20 13.18 0.37
N PHE A 29 4.66 13.83 1.46
CA PHE A 29 4.38 13.42 2.85
C PHE A 29 2.88 13.27 3.11
N LEU A 30 2.48 12.17 3.78
CA LEU A 30 1.09 11.81 4.10
C LEU A 30 0.85 11.78 5.61
N THR A 31 -0.27 12.35 6.07
CA THR A 31 -0.71 12.32 7.48
C THR A 31 -2.24 12.32 7.63
N PRO A 32 -2.81 11.65 8.65
CA PRO A 32 -4.25 11.73 8.94
C PRO A 32 -4.66 13.02 9.70
N ASP A 33 -3.71 13.89 10.07
CA ASP A 33 -4.03 15.12 10.81
C ASP A 33 -4.86 16.10 9.96
N ALA A 34 -6.14 16.29 10.31
CA ALA A 34 -7.06 17.19 9.61
C ALA A 34 -6.59 18.64 9.58
N ARG A 35 -5.73 19.05 10.54
CA ARG A 35 -5.10 20.38 10.58
C ARG A 35 -4.03 20.54 9.49
N PHE A 36 -3.37 19.44 9.10
CA PHE A 36 -2.56 19.43 7.89
C PHE A 36 -3.42 19.49 6.62
N GLY A 37 -4.63 18.94 6.65
CA GLY A 37 -5.63 19.13 5.59
C GLY A 37 -6.09 20.59 5.44
N ALA A 38 -6.30 21.30 6.54
CA ALA A 38 -6.83 22.67 6.59
C ALA A 38 -5.78 23.80 6.52
N ASP A 39 -4.53 23.50 6.14
CA ASP A 39 -3.36 24.40 6.13
C ASP A 39 -3.04 25.11 7.47
N GLU A 40 -3.51 24.56 8.60
CA GLU A 40 -3.19 25.10 9.94
C GLU A 40 -1.74 24.82 10.37
N ILE A 41 -1.11 23.78 9.81
CA ILE A 41 0.26 23.36 10.12
C ILE A 41 1.09 23.10 8.86
N VAL A 42 2.38 23.47 8.92
CA VAL A 42 3.36 23.25 7.85
C VAL A 42 3.67 21.76 7.65
N CYS A 43 4.20 21.40 6.49
CA CYS A 43 4.70 20.05 6.26
C CYS A 43 5.92 19.78 7.17
N PRO A 44 5.90 18.72 8.01
CA PRO A 44 7.00 18.42 8.93
C PRO A 44 8.28 17.92 8.23
N THR A 45 8.20 17.55 6.94
CA THR A 45 9.33 17.00 6.19
C THR A 45 10.10 18.07 5.40
N CYS A 46 9.40 18.99 4.72
CA CYS A 46 10.01 20.03 3.87
C CYS A 46 9.66 21.48 4.24
N GLY A 47 8.87 21.71 5.31
CA GLY A 47 8.48 23.06 5.74
C GLY A 47 7.42 23.76 4.88
N ALA A 48 6.86 23.08 3.86
CA ALA A 48 5.87 23.65 2.96
C ALA A 48 4.61 24.18 3.67
N HIS A 49 4.20 25.40 3.30
CA HIS A 49 2.88 25.99 3.55
C HIS A 49 1.97 25.82 2.31
N GLY A 50 0.66 26.03 2.46
CA GLY A 50 -0.20 26.48 1.37
C GLY A 50 -1.15 25.45 0.76
N ASP A 51 -2.01 25.98 -0.12
CA ASP A 51 -3.05 25.31 -0.89
C ASP A 51 -2.56 24.17 -1.81
N GLY A 52 -3.51 23.40 -2.36
CA GLY A 52 -3.23 22.35 -3.35
C GLY A 52 -2.86 20.98 -2.77
N ARG A 53 -3.01 20.84 -1.45
CA ARG A 53 -2.93 19.56 -0.72
C ARG A 53 -3.97 18.59 -1.25
N ARG A 54 -3.63 17.29 -1.28
CA ARG A 54 -4.47 16.26 -1.89
C ARG A 54 -4.92 15.23 -0.86
N THR A 55 -6.10 14.63 -1.06
CA THR A 55 -6.57 13.52 -0.23
C THR A 55 -6.06 12.19 -0.77
N PHE A 56 -5.43 11.39 0.09
CA PHE A 56 -5.15 9.98 -0.16
C PHE A 56 -6.02 9.11 0.75
N PRO A 57 -6.59 7.99 0.27
CA PRO A 57 -6.65 7.59 -1.13
C PRO A 57 -7.58 8.54 -1.92
N PRO A 58 -7.37 8.73 -3.23
CA PRO A 58 -8.26 9.57 -4.04
C PRO A 58 -9.71 9.08 -4.03
N GLU A 59 -10.68 9.98 -4.23
CA GLU A 59 -12.12 9.70 -4.13
C GLU A 59 -12.64 8.58 -5.06
N ARG A 60 -11.94 8.25 -6.15
CA ARG A 60 -12.27 7.06 -6.96
C ARG A 60 -12.00 5.74 -6.23
N LEU A 61 -10.99 5.72 -5.36
CA LEU A 61 -10.57 4.56 -4.56
C LEU A 61 -11.39 4.46 -3.27
N ARG A 62 -11.73 5.58 -2.61
CA ARG A 62 -12.72 5.57 -1.50
C ARG A 62 -14.06 4.97 -1.93
N ARG A 63 -14.54 5.33 -3.12
CA ARG A 63 -15.74 4.73 -3.74
C ARG A 63 -15.52 3.32 -4.32
N LEU A 64 -14.31 2.78 -4.34
CA LEU A 64 -14.07 1.37 -4.64
C LEU A 64 -14.08 0.56 -3.33
N ASP A 65 -13.35 1.01 -2.32
CA ASP A 65 -13.38 0.51 -0.94
C ASP A 65 -14.81 0.39 -0.39
N ALA A 66 -15.63 1.45 -0.49
CA ALA A 66 -17.02 1.43 -0.04
C ALA A 66 -17.90 0.39 -0.78
N ARG A 67 -17.58 0.05 -2.04
CA ARG A 67 -18.25 -1.04 -2.78
C ARG A 67 -17.74 -2.41 -2.35
N ILE A 68 -16.45 -2.55 -2.08
CA ILE A 68 -15.87 -3.78 -1.49
C ILE A 68 -16.52 -4.09 -0.15
N ARG A 69 -16.73 -3.07 0.70
CA ARG A 69 -17.44 -3.22 1.99
C ARG A 69 -18.91 -3.62 1.80
N SER A 70 -19.63 -3.07 0.81
CA SER A 70 -20.97 -3.58 0.45
C SER A 70 -20.93 -5.07 0.09
N TYR A 71 -20.06 -5.48 -0.85
CA TYR A 71 -19.94 -6.90 -1.22
C TYR A 71 -19.58 -7.82 -0.03
N HIS A 72 -18.86 -7.32 0.96
CA HIS A 72 -18.58 -8.06 2.19
C HIS A 72 -19.82 -8.18 3.10
N ASP A 73 -20.59 -7.10 3.25
CA ASP A 73 -21.84 -7.10 4.01
C ASP A 73 -22.96 -7.89 3.31
N ASP A 74 -22.89 -8.01 1.98
CA ASP A 74 -23.75 -8.84 1.10
C ASP A 74 -23.28 -10.32 0.99
N GLU A 75 -22.26 -10.73 1.75
CA GLU A 75 -21.64 -12.08 1.77
C GLU A 75 -21.01 -12.58 0.44
N GLU A 76 -20.73 -11.69 -0.52
CA GLU A 76 -20.12 -12.00 -1.84
C GLU A 76 -18.59 -12.22 -1.76
N HIS A 77 -18.18 -13.28 -1.05
CA HIS A 77 -16.78 -13.55 -0.66
C HIS A 77 -15.77 -13.53 -1.81
N GLU A 78 -16.06 -14.20 -2.93
CA GLU A 78 -15.22 -14.23 -4.13
C GLU A 78 -14.97 -12.82 -4.68
N ILE A 79 -16.01 -11.99 -4.72
CA ILE A 79 -15.93 -10.61 -5.22
C ILE A 79 -15.05 -9.76 -4.29
N VAL A 80 -15.24 -9.89 -2.97
CA VAL A 80 -14.41 -9.20 -1.96
C VAL A 80 -12.93 -9.54 -2.14
N VAL A 81 -12.58 -10.82 -2.17
CA VAL A 81 -11.18 -11.26 -2.27
C VAL A 81 -10.54 -10.78 -3.58
N ILE A 82 -11.25 -10.89 -4.70
CA ILE A 82 -10.74 -10.43 -6.01
C ILE A 82 -10.51 -8.91 -6.02
N LEU A 83 -11.51 -8.12 -5.58
CA LEU A 83 -11.43 -6.67 -5.60
C LEU A 83 -10.40 -6.13 -4.60
N VAL A 84 -10.29 -6.70 -3.40
CA VAL A 84 -9.25 -6.35 -2.42
C VAL A 84 -7.87 -6.64 -2.99
N GLU A 85 -7.62 -7.84 -3.52
CA GLU A 85 -6.30 -8.16 -4.09
C GLU A 85 -5.93 -7.22 -5.25
N THR A 86 -6.87 -6.92 -6.15
CA THR A 86 -6.64 -5.91 -7.20
C THR A 86 -6.40 -4.50 -6.63
N PHE A 87 -7.03 -4.14 -5.51
CA PHE A 87 -6.80 -2.88 -4.80
C PHE A 87 -5.40 -2.82 -4.17
N LEU A 88 -4.96 -3.89 -3.49
CA LEU A 88 -3.60 -4.03 -2.93
C LEU A 88 -2.53 -4.01 -4.03
N GLU A 89 -2.76 -4.74 -5.13
CA GLU A 89 -1.87 -4.76 -6.29
C GLU A 89 -1.78 -3.37 -6.97
N SER A 90 -2.86 -2.58 -6.95
CA SER A 90 -2.90 -1.18 -7.43
C SER A 90 -2.19 -0.19 -6.48
N ILE A 91 -2.35 -0.37 -5.17
CA ILE A 91 -1.64 0.44 -4.15
C ILE A 91 -0.13 0.19 -4.20
N LEU A 92 0.30 -1.06 -4.47
CA LEU A 92 1.72 -1.36 -4.69
C LEU A 92 2.26 -0.70 -5.98
N GLU A 93 1.44 -0.54 -7.02
CA GLU A 93 1.83 0.20 -8.22
C GLU A 93 2.06 1.70 -7.92
N ASP A 94 1.12 2.34 -7.20
CA ASP A 94 1.20 3.76 -6.84
C ASP A 94 2.44 4.08 -5.97
N ILE A 95 2.78 3.23 -4.99
CA ILE A 95 3.99 3.46 -4.18
C ILE A 95 5.29 3.30 -4.99
N ILE A 96 5.34 2.36 -5.95
CA ILE A 96 6.52 2.20 -6.81
C ILE A 96 6.65 3.39 -7.78
N ASP A 97 5.54 3.87 -8.36
CA ASP A 97 5.54 5.08 -9.20
C ASP A 97 5.99 6.33 -8.43
N ARG A 98 5.58 6.45 -7.16
CA ARG A 98 5.99 7.52 -6.24
C ARG A 98 7.48 7.45 -5.88
N ILE A 99 8.00 6.27 -5.54
CA ILE A 99 9.43 6.10 -5.20
C ILE A 99 10.30 6.37 -6.43
N LEU A 100 9.91 5.87 -7.62
CA LEU A 100 10.60 6.19 -8.87
C LEU A 100 10.62 7.71 -9.14
N LYS A 101 9.48 8.39 -8.94
CA LYS A 101 9.38 9.85 -9.09
C LYS A 101 10.27 10.60 -8.10
N ALA A 102 10.29 10.19 -6.83
CA ALA A 102 11.15 10.79 -5.80
C ALA A 102 12.64 10.59 -6.11
N ARG A 103 13.00 9.49 -6.80
CA ARG A 103 14.34 9.25 -7.36
C ARG A 103 14.61 9.93 -8.71
N GLY A 104 13.74 10.85 -9.14
CA GLY A 104 13.93 11.68 -10.33
C GLY A 104 13.67 10.98 -11.68
N ALA A 105 13.05 9.80 -11.69
CA ALA A 105 12.68 9.14 -12.94
C ALA A 105 11.54 9.90 -13.65
N ASP A 106 11.70 10.16 -14.95
CA ASP A 106 10.68 10.81 -15.77
C ASP A 106 9.47 9.89 -16.04
N VAL A 107 8.41 10.46 -16.62
CA VAL A 107 7.15 9.75 -16.87
C VAL A 107 7.37 8.52 -17.76
N THR A 108 8.16 8.62 -18.82
CA THR A 108 8.38 7.53 -19.79
C THR A 108 9.17 6.39 -19.17
N VAL A 109 10.21 6.70 -18.38
CA VAL A 109 10.98 5.68 -17.65
C VAL A 109 10.08 4.95 -16.63
N ARG A 110 9.21 5.66 -15.92
CA ARG A 110 8.29 5.05 -14.95
C ARG A 110 7.26 4.14 -15.62
N GLU A 111 6.64 4.59 -16.72
CA GLU A 111 5.73 3.78 -17.53
C GLU A 111 6.42 2.49 -17.99
N VAL A 112 7.58 2.58 -18.64
CA VAL A 112 8.33 1.40 -19.14
C VAL A 112 8.73 0.43 -18.02
N VAL A 113 9.11 0.93 -16.84
CA VAL A 113 9.48 0.08 -15.69
C VAL A 113 8.27 -0.65 -15.10
N LEU A 114 7.15 0.05 -14.91
CA LEU A 114 5.93 -0.52 -14.33
C LEU A 114 5.28 -1.53 -15.28
N ASP A 115 5.29 -1.24 -16.58
CA ASP A 115 4.73 -2.08 -17.64
C ASP A 115 5.64 -3.28 -17.95
N GLY A 116 6.96 -3.14 -17.77
CA GLY A 116 7.93 -4.23 -17.86
C GLY A 116 7.90 -5.21 -16.68
N GLN A 117 7.38 -4.79 -15.51
CA GLN A 117 7.28 -5.61 -14.30
C GLN A 117 5.81 -5.87 -13.89
N ARG A 118 4.96 -6.33 -14.81
CA ARG A 118 3.52 -6.62 -14.53
C ARG A 118 3.29 -7.64 -13.41
N ALA A 119 4.24 -8.56 -13.19
CA ALA A 119 4.12 -9.56 -12.13
C ALA A 119 4.41 -8.94 -10.75
N ILE A 120 3.39 -8.84 -9.90
CA ILE A 120 3.49 -8.29 -8.53
C ILE A 120 4.60 -8.97 -7.69
N GLY A 121 4.84 -10.27 -7.87
CA GLY A 121 5.97 -10.94 -7.21
C GLY A 121 7.36 -10.40 -7.60
N ALA A 122 7.51 -9.88 -8.82
CA ALA A 122 8.72 -9.19 -9.28
C ALA A 122 8.75 -7.70 -8.87
N ARG A 123 7.58 -7.08 -8.65
CA ARG A 123 7.49 -5.74 -8.04
C ARG A 123 7.95 -5.77 -6.59
N ILE A 124 7.43 -6.70 -5.79
CA ILE A 124 7.82 -6.94 -4.39
C ILE A 124 9.28 -7.41 -4.34
N GLY A 125 9.60 -8.62 -4.80
CA GLY A 125 10.91 -9.25 -4.55
C GLY A 125 12.04 -8.90 -5.52
N ARG A 126 11.97 -7.78 -6.25
CA ARG A 126 13.09 -7.25 -7.06
C ARG A 126 13.06 -5.72 -7.20
N LEU A 127 11.94 -5.17 -7.67
CA LEU A 127 11.86 -3.74 -7.99
C LEU A 127 11.87 -2.87 -6.72
N PHE A 128 11.08 -3.24 -5.70
CA PHE A 128 11.08 -2.53 -4.41
C PHE A 128 12.47 -2.55 -3.72
N PRO A 129 13.17 -3.69 -3.57
CA PRO A 129 14.55 -3.72 -3.07
C PRO A 129 15.52 -2.83 -3.86
N HIS A 130 15.45 -2.86 -5.19
CA HIS A 130 16.30 -1.99 -6.03
C HIS A 130 16.01 -0.49 -5.83
N LEU A 131 14.75 -0.14 -5.52
CA LEU A 131 14.27 1.22 -5.31
C LEU A 131 14.33 1.70 -3.85
N THR A 132 14.71 0.87 -2.89
CA THR A 132 14.77 1.23 -1.46
C THR A 132 16.09 0.87 -0.80
N GLY A 133 16.68 -0.28 -1.16
CA GLY A 133 17.79 -0.91 -0.45
C GLY A 133 17.36 -1.96 0.59
N GLU A 134 16.06 -2.22 0.72
CA GLU A 134 15.45 -3.08 1.76
C GLU A 134 14.46 -4.07 1.13
N GLU A 135 14.33 -5.28 1.67
CA GLU A 135 13.25 -6.18 1.26
C GLU A 135 11.89 -5.66 1.79
N PHE A 136 10.83 -5.82 1.00
CA PHE A 136 9.48 -5.32 1.38
C PHE A 136 9.00 -5.95 2.69
N GLU A 137 9.32 -7.22 2.90
CA GLU A 137 9.10 -7.98 4.13
C GLU A 137 9.81 -7.38 5.35
N GLU A 138 11.03 -6.83 5.18
CA GLU A 138 11.81 -6.21 6.25
C GLU A 138 11.27 -4.82 6.57
N ALA A 139 11.05 -3.99 5.55
CA ALA A 139 10.44 -2.66 5.69
C ALA A 139 9.05 -2.75 6.37
N ALA A 140 8.20 -3.69 5.95
CA ALA A 140 6.90 -3.92 6.59
C ALA A 140 7.03 -4.40 8.04
N ALA A 141 8.00 -5.27 8.35
CA ALA A 141 8.23 -5.77 9.70
C ALA A 141 8.77 -4.69 10.67
N GLU A 142 9.61 -3.77 10.20
CA GLU A 142 10.07 -2.62 10.98
C GLU A 142 8.95 -1.61 11.24
N LEU A 143 8.05 -1.40 10.27
CA LEU A 143 6.88 -0.55 10.39
C LEU A 143 5.74 -1.18 11.22
N GLY A 144 5.91 -2.40 11.71
CA GLY A 144 4.97 -3.09 12.61
C GLY A 144 4.01 -4.08 11.95
N TYR A 145 4.07 -4.25 10.63
CA TYR A 145 3.17 -5.08 9.81
C TYR A 145 3.84 -6.39 9.35
N ARG A 146 4.63 -7.03 10.22
CA ARG A 146 5.43 -8.24 9.93
C ARG A 146 4.67 -9.35 9.20
N GLU A 147 3.43 -9.60 9.61
CA GLU A 147 2.61 -10.69 9.05
C GLU A 147 1.93 -10.33 7.73
N PHE A 148 1.84 -9.03 7.39
CA PHE A 148 1.09 -8.53 6.22
C PHE A 148 1.57 -9.16 4.90
N PRO A 149 2.88 -9.21 4.56
CA PRO A 149 3.33 -9.78 3.28
C PRO A 149 3.09 -11.29 3.19
N GLN A 150 3.16 -12.02 4.32
CA GLN A 150 2.88 -13.46 4.33
C GLN A 150 1.38 -13.73 4.18
N ARG A 151 0.53 -12.98 4.87
CA ARG A 151 -0.94 -13.04 4.74
C ARG A 151 -1.38 -12.70 3.33
N TRP A 152 -0.87 -11.59 2.77
CA TRP A 152 -1.15 -11.19 1.39
C TRP A 152 -0.70 -12.26 0.39
N ARG A 153 0.51 -12.81 0.54
CA ARG A 153 1.00 -13.90 -0.32
C ARG A 153 0.14 -15.17 -0.24
N LYS A 154 -0.48 -15.47 0.92
CA LYS A 154 -1.45 -16.57 1.07
C LYS A 154 -2.75 -16.26 0.32
N LEU A 155 -3.38 -15.10 0.58
CA LEU A 155 -4.65 -14.71 -0.03
C LEU A 155 -4.54 -14.63 -1.56
N ARG A 156 -3.48 -14.00 -2.05
CA ARG A 156 -3.14 -13.91 -3.47
C ARG A 156 -2.95 -15.28 -4.12
N ALA A 157 -2.44 -16.27 -3.39
CA ALA A 157 -2.32 -17.64 -3.88
C ALA A 157 -3.67 -18.36 -3.96
N ALA A 158 -4.60 -18.12 -3.02
CA ALA A 158 -5.96 -18.63 -3.07
C ALA A 158 -6.74 -18.00 -4.23
N ARG A 159 -6.74 -16.65 -4.36
CA ARG A 159 -7.32 -15.94 -5.51
C ARG A 159 -6.79 -16.49 -6.83
N ASN A 160 -5.48 -16.66 -6.96
CA ASN A 160 -4.89 -17.16 -8.21
C ASN A 160 -5.26 -18.63 -8.51
N ALA A 161 -5.56 -19.46 -7.50
CA ALA A 161 -6.03 -20.84 -7.69
C ALA A 161 -7.54 -20.93 -7.99
N PHE A 162 -8.31 -19.90 -7.61
CA PHE A 162 -9.72 -19.72 -7.98
C PHE A 162 -9.87 -19.18 -9.40
N ILE A 163 -9.12 -18.14 -9.77
CA ILE A 163 -9.18 -17.54 -11.13
C ILE A 163 -8.50 -18.43 -12.20
N HIS A 164 -7.53 -19.26 -11.81
CA HIS A 164 -6.78 -20.12 -12.73
C HIS A 164 -6.73 -21.57 -12.25
N ASP A 165 -7.20 -22.49 -13.09
CA ASP A 165 -7.02 -23.94 -12.89
C ASP A 165 -5.53 -24.26 -12.65
N SER A 166 -5.20 -24.62 -11.41
CA SER A 166 -3.82 -24.88 -11.03
C SER A 166 -3.45 -26.33 -11.35
N PRO A 167 -2.58 -26.60 -12.35
CA PRO A 167 -2.25 -27.96 -12.77
C PRO A 167 -1.50 -28.80 -11.70
N PHE A 168 -1.19 -28.19 -10.56
CA PHE A 168 -0.48 -28.82 -9.43
C PHE A 168 -1.31 -28.86 -8.13
N ARG A 169 -2.50 -28.25 -8.07
CA ARG A 169 -3.32 -28.19 -6.84
C ARG A 169 -4.80 -28.52 -7.04
N GLY A 170 -5.24 -28.72 -8.28
CA GLY A 170 -6.66 -28.82 -8.62
C GLY A 170 -7.30 -27.44 -8.72
N THR A 171 -8.54 -27.43 -9.20
CA THR A 171 -9.40 -26.23 -9.26
C THR A 171 -9.86 -25.87 -7.85
N GLN A 172 -9.67 -24.62 -7.42
CA GLN A 172 -10.31 -24.10 -6.22
C GLN A 172 -11.66 -23.51 -6.63
N GLU A 173 -12.76 -24.23 -6.34
CA GLU A 173 -14.10 -23.86 -6.83
C GLU A 173 -14.75 -22.66 -6.10
N SER A 174 -14.21 -22.25 -4.94
CA SER A 174 -14.74 -21.14 -4.13
C SER A 174 -13.69 -20.46 -3.25
N LEU A 175 -14.02 -19.30 -2.69
CA LEU A 175 -13.24 -18.53 -1.72
C LEU A 175 -14.05 -18.39 -0.43
N SER A 176 -13.41 -18.60 0.72
CA SER A 176 -14.14 -18.74 1.99
C SER A 176 -14.44 -17.41 2.68
N ALA A 177 -15.40 -17.42 3.62
CA ALA A 177 -15.62 -16.30 4.54
C ALA A 177 -14.33 -15.89 5.28
N ASP A 178 -13.48 -16.85 5.65
CA ASP A 178 -12.17 -16.60 6.27
C ASP A 178 -11.20 -15.89 5.32
N ASP A 179 -11.26 -16.18 4.01
CA ASP A 179 -10.46 -15.49 3.00
C ASP A 179 -10.98 -14.06 2.77
N ALA A 180 -12.29 -13.85 2.74
CA ALA A 180 -12.91 -12.52 2.65
C ALA A 180 -12.62 -11.64 3.89
N ALA A 181 -12.73 -12.20 5.10
CA ALA A 181 -12.33 -11.53 6.34
C ALA A 181 -10.82 -11.23 6.36
N THR A 182 -9.98 -12.19 5.91
CA THR A 182 -8.53 -11.99 5.74
C THR A 182 -8.24 -10.84 4.77
N ALA A 183 -9.04 -10.70 3.71
CA ALA A 183 -8.93 -9.63 2.72
C ALA A 183 -9.29 -8.27 3.34
N MET A 184 -10.41 -8.17 4.06
CA MET A 184 -10.82 -6.91 4.70
C MET A 184 -9.80 -6.41 5.73
N GLU A 185 -9.25 -7.31 6.56
CA GLU A 185 -8.16 -6.95 7.47
C GLU A 185 -6.89 -6.48 6.76
N LEU A 186 -6.57 -7.04 5.57
CA LEU A 186 -5.45 -6.58 4.74
C LEU A 186 -5.73 -5.23 4.08
N LEU A 187 -6.96 -4.98 3.62
CA LEU A 187 -7.37 -3.69 3.06
C LEU A 187 -7.17 -2.55 4.08
N ASP A 188 -7.61 -2.77 5.31
CA ASP A 188 -7.49 -1.77 6.38
C ASP A 188 -6.02 -1.53 6.78
N GLN A 189 -5.22 -2.60 6.91
CA GLN A 189 -3.78 -2.50 7.20
C GLN A 189 -2.98 -1.83 6.07
N ALA A 190 -3.38 -2.03 4.81
CA ALA A 190 -2.63 -1.54 3.65
C ALA A 190 -2.59 -0.01 3.58
N TYR A 191 -3.63 0.68 4.06
CA TYR A 191 -3.64 2.14 4.10
C TYR A 191 -2.57 2.71 5.03
N GLU A 192 -2.49 2.21 6.26
CA GLU A 192 -1.48 2.63 7.24
C GLU A 192 -0.07 2.26 6.77
N LEU A 193 0.12 1.02 6.31
CA LEU A 193 1.41 0.54 5.81
C LEU A 193 1.89 1.35 4.59
N PHE A 194 1.00 1.66 3.64
CA PHE A 194 1.33 2.50 2.49
C PHE A 194 1.77 3.91 2.91
N VAL A 195 1.05 4.55 3.83
CA VAL A 195 1.39 5.90 4.33
C VAL A 195 2.78 5.89 4.98
N LEU A 196 3.09 4.86 5.76
CA LEU A 196 4.40 4.70 6.39
C LEU A 196 5.52 4.45 5.37
N ILE A 197 5.32 3.58 4.38
CA ILE A 197 6.28 3.30 3.30
C ILE A 197 6.49 4.55 2.42
N ASN A 198 5.42 5.28 2.07
CA ASN A 198 5.49 6.56 1.36
C ASN A 198 6.33 7.57 2.14
N ASN A 199 6.09 7.74 3.44
CA ASN A 199 6.85 8.69 4.24
C ASN A 199 8.33 8.29 4.39
N ARG A 200 8.64 6.99 4.47
CA ARG A 200 10.01 6.47 4.54
C ARG A 200 10.79 6.63 3.22
N PHE A 201 10.20 6.30 2.06
CA PHE A 201 10.95 6.18 0.79
C PHE A 201 10.60 7.22 -0.29
N VAL A 202 9.51 7.97 -0.13
CA VAL A 202 9.10 9.06 -1.04
C VAL A 202 9.44 10.40 -0.40
N ALA A 203 8.84 10.69 0.76
CA ALA A 203 8.96 12.02 1.38
C ALA A 203 10.34 12.30 2.00
N SER A 204 11.03 11.28 2.51
CA SER A 204 12.36 11.43 3.14
C SER A 204 13.54 11.43 2.14
N ALA A 205 13.28 11.31 0.84
CA ALA A 205 14.31 11.11 -0.19
C ALA A 205 15.27 12.32 -0.39
N GLU A 206 14.85 13.53 0.00
CA GLU A 206 15.59 14.77 -0.31
C GLU A 206 16.86 15.00 0.54
N GLN A 207 17.11 14.20 1.60
CA GLN A 207 18.28 14.42 2.47
C GLN A 207 19.61 13.88 1.93
N THR A 208 19.63 13.18 0.79
CA THR A 208 20.86 12.64 0.17
C THR A 208 20.91 12.84 -1.35
N SER A 209 20.82 14.08 -1.83
CA SER A 209 21.21 14.44 -3.20
C SER A 209 22.65 14.97 -3.24
N PRO A 210 23.68 14.15 -3.55
CA PRO A 210 25.06 14.62 -3.69
C PRO A 210 25.29 15.44 -4.98
N PHE A 211 24.24 15.80 -5.72
CA PHE A 211 24.29 16.53 -6.98
C PHE A 211 23.96 18.02 -6.86
N CYS A 212 23.61 18.51 -5.67
CA CYS A 212 23.31 19.94 -5.45
C CYS A 212 24.52 20.80 -5.02
N ASP A 213 25.61 20.20 -4.51
CA ASP A 213 26.82 20.92 -4.04
C ASP A 213 27.76 21.40 -5.17
N ARG A 214 27.21 21.72 -6.37
CA ARG A 214 27.96 22.24 -7.53
C ARG A 214 27.18 23.24 -8.37
N ALA A 215 26.99 24.44 -7.82
CA ALA A 215 26.65 25.67 -8.54
C ALA A 215 27.50 26.83 -7.99
#